data_AF-A0A524I0N4-F1
#
_entry.id   AF-A0A524I0N4-F1
#
_cell.length_a   1.000
_cell.length_b   1.000
_cell.length_c   1.000
_cell.angle_alpha   90.00
_cell.angle_beta   90.00
_cell.angle_gamma   90.00
#
_symmetry.space_group_name_H-M   'P 1'
#
loop_
_entity.id
_entity.type
_entity.pdbx_description
1 polymer ?
#
loop_
_entity_poly.entity_id
_entity_poly.type
_entity_poly.pdbx_seq_one_letter_code
_entity_poly.pdbx_strand_id
1 'polypeptide(L)' 'GISEGDVVELVAGPFKGEKARVQKIDESKEEITVELFEATVPSPVTVRGDSVRVLEKER' A
#
# COMPACT_ATOMS: atom_id res chain seq x y z
N GLY A 1 -8.39 -9.93 -3.29
CA GLY A 1 -7.08 -10.10 -2.63
C GLY A 1 -6.15 -9.03 -3.13
N ILE A 2 -5.28 -8.52 -2.25
CA ILE A 2 -4.16 -7.63 -2.58
C ILE A 2 -2.95 -8.53 -2.86
N SER A 3 -2.12 -8.16 -3.83
CA SER A 3 -0.88 -8.88 -4.15
C SER A 3 0.31 -7.93 -4.15
N GLU A 4 1.52 -8.47 -3.95
CA GLU A 4 2.75 -7.69 -4.17
C GLU A 4 2.77 -7.17 -5.62
N GLY A 5 3.22 -5.93 -5.82
CA GLY A 5 3.17 -5.25 -7.12
C GLY A 5 1.87 -4.46 -7.38
N ASP A 6 0.76 -4.80 -6.71
CA ASP A 6 -0.52 -4.07 -6.86
C ASP A 6 -0.34 -2.59 -6.52
N VAL A 7 -1.03 -1.74 -7.27
CA VAL A 7 -1.11 -0.31 -6.99
C VAL A 7 -2.34 -0.05 -6.14
N VAL A 8 -2.13 0.56 -4.99
CA VAL A 8 -3.16 0.85 -3.99
C VAL A 8 -3.20 2.33 -3.66
N GLU A 9 -4.36 2.80 -3.23
CA GLU A 9 -4.56 4.11 -2.63
C GLU A 9 -4.80 3.94 -1.13
N LEU A 10 -4.11 4.72 -0.32
CA LEU A 10 -4.33 4.78 1.12
C LEU A 10 -5.64 5.55 1.39
N VAL A 11 -6.60 4.93 2.08
CA VAL A 11 -7.92 5.56 2.34
C VAL A 11 -8.06 6.08 3.77
N ALA A 12 -7.07 5.82 4.63
CA ALA A 12 -7.03 6.22 6.03
C ALA A 12 -5.63 6.65 6.48
N GLY A 13 -5.56 7.26 7.66
CA GLY A 13 -4.31 7.72 8.26
C GLY A 13 -3.75 9.01 7.64
N PRO A 14 -2.51 9.39 7.97
CA PRO A 14 -1.89 10.64 7.52
C PRO A 14 -1.60 10.66 6.01
N PHE A 15 -1.54 9.49 5.37
CA PHE A 15 -1.27 9.34 3.93
C PHE A 15 -2.55 9.13 3.10
N LYS A 16 -3.72 9.48 3.64
CA LYS A 16 -4.99 9.31 2.93
C LYS A 16 -4.98 10.08 1.59
N GLY A 17 -5.30 9.38 0.50
CA GLY A 17 -5.31 9.91 -0.87
C GLY A 17 -4.02 9.65 -1.64
N GLU A 18 -2.95 9.23 -0.96
CA GLU A 18 -1.69 8.88 -1.61
C GLU A 18 -1.77 7.55 -2.35
N LYS A 19 -1.06 7.48 -3.47
CA LYS A 19 -0.88 6.23 -4.23
C LYS A 19 0.42 5.56 -3.82
N ALA A 20 0.37 4.25 -3.71
CA ALA A 20 1.51 3.45 -3.34
C ALA A 20 1.53 2.11 -4.08
N ARG A 21 2.70 1.50 -4.22
CA ARG A 21 2.87 0.12 -4.69
C ARG A 21 3.06 -0.81 -3.51
N VAL A 22 2.38 -1.95 -3.51
CA VAL A 22 2.56 -2.99 -2.49
C VAL A 22 3.93 -3.65 -2.66
N GLN A 23 4.78 -3.53 -1.64
CA GLN A 23 6.10 -4.15 -1.60
C GLN A 23 6.07 -5.49 -0.87
N LYS A 24 5.24 -5.62 0.17
CA LYS A 24 5.15 -6.83 0.98
C LYS A 24 3.77 -6.95 1.64
N ILE A 25 3.31 -8.19 1.80
CA ILE A 25 2.08 -8.51 2.55
C ILE A 25 2.44 -9.41 3.74
N ASP A 26 1.98 -9.03 4.94
CA ASP A 26 2.04 -9.85 6.15
C ASP A 26 0.61 -10.30 6.51
N GLU A 27 0.22 -11.47 6.00
CA GLU A 27 -1.12 -12.05 6.23
C GLU A 27 -1.34 -12.41 7.71
N SER A 28 -0.28 -12.69 8.46
CA SER A 28 -0.39 -13.02 9.89
C SER A 28 -0.74 -11.82 10.74
N LYS A 29 -0.35 -10.61 10.31
CA LYS A 29 -0.65 -9.35 10.99
C LYS A 29 -1.75 -8.53 10.33
N GLU A 30 -2.25 -8.96 9.18
CA GLU A 30 -3.18 -8.20 8.34
C GLU A 30 -2.62 -6.82 7.93
N GLU A 31 -1.30 -6.76 7.74
CA GLU A 31 -0.55 -5.55 7.39
C GLU A 31 0.07 -5.68 6.01
N ILE A 32 0.21 -4.54 5.34
CA ILE A 32 0.92 -4.42 4.05
C ILE A 32 1.95 -3.32 4.15
N THR A 33 3.12 -3.56 3.57
CA THR A 33 4.15 -2.54 3.38
C THR A 33 4.05 -2.03 1.97
N VAL A 34 3.88 -0.72 1.84
CA VAL A 34 3.73 -0.02 0.56
C VAL A 34 4.80 1.04 0.38
N GLU A 35 5.11 1.37 -0.86
CA GLU A 35 6.03 2.45 -1.22
C GLU A 35 5.27 3.55 -1.96
N LEU A 36 5.34 4.79 -1.43
CA LEU A 36 4.63 5.95 -1.95
C LEU A 36 5.26 6.47 -3.24
N PHE A 37 4.45 6.82 -4.24
CA PHE A 37 4.96 7.34 -5.52
C PHE A 37 5.42 8.81 -5.44
N GLU A 38 4.78 9.64 -4.62
CA GLU A 38 5.08 11.08 -4.55
C GLU A 38 6.21 11.42 -3.56
N ALA A 39 6.78 10.42 -2.89
CA ALA A 39 7.85 10.62 -1.93
C ALA A 39 9.19 10.92 -2.64
N THR A 40 9.83 12.05 -2.29
CA THR A 40 11.18 12.42 -2.77
C THR A 40 12.24 11.36 -2.45
N VAL A 41 11.98 10.54 -1.42
CA VAL A 41 12.83 9.42 -1.01
C VAL A 41 11.96 8.17 -0.84
N PRO A 42 12.31 7.03 -1.46
CA PRO A 42 11.59 5.77 -1.26
C PRO A 42 11.54 5.42 0.22
N SER A 43 10.35 5.43 0.80
CA SER A 43 10.13 5.15 2.21
C SER A 43 9.05 4.06 2.34
N PRO A 44 9.37 2.89 2.91
CA PRO A 44 8.38 1.85 3.14
C PRO A 44 7.45 2.26 4.29
N VAL A 45 6.14 2.25 4.03
CA VAL A 45 5.10 2.54 5.01
C VAL A 45 4.29 1.27 5.25
N THR A 46 4.18 0.84 6.50
CA THR A 46 3.31 -0.29 6.88
C THR A 46 1.95 0.23 7.31
N VAL A 47 0.89 -0.30 6.70
CA VAL A 47 -0.50 0.02 7.01
C VAL A 47 -1.31 -1.26 7.08
N ARG A 48 -2.51 -1.19 7.67
CA ARG A 48 -3.44 -2.32 7.65
C ARG A 48 -3.99 -2.55 6.24
N GLY A 49 -4.21 -3.80 5.87
CA GLY A 49 -4.78 -4.17 4.57
C GLY A 49 -6.20 -3.62 4.35
N ASP A 50 -6.96 -3.36 5.44
CA ASP A 50 -8.29 -2.75 5.41
C ASP A 50 -8.26 -1.24 5.11
N SER A 51 -7.09 -0.61 5.23
CA SER A 51 -6.89 0.83 5.13
C SER A 51 -6.42 1.27 3.74
N VAL A 52 -6.48 0.36 2.77
CA VAL A 52 -6.11 0.62 1.38
C VAL A 52 -7.19 0.16 0.40
N ARG A 53 -7.18 0.78 -0.79
CA ARG A 53 -8.05 0.43 -1.90
C ARG A 53 -7.20 0.10 -3.12
N VAL A 54 -7.37 -1.09 -3.68
CA VAL A 54 -6.68 -1.50 -4.92
C VAL A 54 -7.18 -0.65 -6.08
N LEU A 55 -6.26 0.02 -6.77
CA LEU A 55 -6.52 0.78 -7.99
C LEU A 55 -6.20 -0.05 -9.23
N GLU A 56 -5.05 -0.72 -9.22
CA GLU A 56 -4.57 -1.54 -10.32
C GLU A 56 -3.97 -2.83 -9.78
N LYS A 57 -4.25 -3.94 -10.48
CA LYS A 57 -3.67 -5.24 -10.16
C LYS A 57 -2.50 -5.52 -11.08
N GLU A 58 -1.38 -5.94 -10.52
CA GLU A 58 -0.28 -6.45 -11.33
C GLU A 58 -0.77 -7.74 -12.03
N ARG A 59 -0.64 -7.78 -13.35
CA ARG A 59 -1.33 -8.72 -14.23
C ARG A 59 -0.41 -9.82 -14.75
#